data_AF-A0A8J9SFE5-F1
#
_entry.id   AF-A0A8J9SFE5-F1
#
_cell.length_a   1.000
_cell.length_b   1.000
_cell.length_c   1.000
_cell.angle_alpha   90.00
_cell.angle_beta   90.00
_cell.angle_gamma   90.00
#
_symmetry.space_group_name_H-M   'P 1'
#
loop_
_entity.id
_entity.type
_entity.pdbx_description
1 polymer ?
#
loop_
_entity_poly.entity_id
_entity_poly.type
_entity_poly.pdbx_seq_one_letter_code
_entity_poly.pdbx_strand_id
1 'polypeptide(L)'
;MQVDKASFTVKRLYKDCLRLADYIGTQGGNRAVLRQQVQVAFRKNAGETDPEKIEEQKQAAFRGLSNYMFHEAQRMAKEGSMSTSSPSEEGPFNR
;
A
#
# COMPACT_ATOMS: atom_id res chain seq x y z
N MET A 1 20.17 -21.38 19.70
CA MET A 1 19.49 -20.99 18.44
C MET A 1 18.43 -19.97 18.80
N GLN A 2 18.75 -18.69 18.63
CA GLN A 2 17.88 -17.59 19.01
C GLN A 2 16.83 -17.43 17.90
N VAL A 3 15.57 -17.67 18.24
CA VAL A 3 14.43 -17.53 17.31
C VAL A 3 13.91 -16.11 17.49
N ASP A 4 14.50 -15.17 16.77
CA ASP A 4 14.17 -13.76 16.94
C ASP A 4 12.91 -13.34 16.14
N LYS A 5 11.92 -12.89 16.91
CA LYS A 5 11.14 -11.65 16.71
C LYS A 5 10.61 -11.40 15.30
N ALA A 6 9.39 -11.89 15.01
CA ALA A 6 8.54 -11.45 13.89
C ALA A 6 9.27 -11.22 12.54
N SER A 7 10.21 -12.10 12.19
CA SER A 7 10.93 -12.06 10.92
C SER A 7 9.95 -12.27 9.76
N PHE A 8 9.56 -11.18 9.08
CA PHE A 8 8.81 -11.28 7.84
C PHE A 8 9.76 -11.80 6.76
N THR A 9 9.45 -12.99 6.25
CA THR A 9 10.22 -13.59 5.16
C THR A 9 10.06 -12.76 3.88
N VAL A 10 11.10 -12.72 3.04
CA VAL A 10 11.08 -12.04 1.73
C VAL A 10 9.89 -12.52 0.89
N LYS A 11 9.55 -13.82 0.98
CA LYS A 11 8.38 -14.42 0.31
C LYS A 11 7.06 -13.79 0.77
N ARG A 12 6.91 -13.50 2.07
CA ARG A 12 5.69 -12.87 2.59
C ARG A 12 5.58 -11.42 2.12
N LEU A 13 6.68 -10.68 2.23
CA LEU A 13 6.78 -9.29 1.77
C LEU A 13 6.43 -9.18 0.29
N TYR A 14 6.95 -10.07 -0.56
CA TYR A 14 6.61 -10.13 -1.98
C TYR A 14 5.10 -10.32 -2.22
N LYS A 15 4.46 -11.26 -1.50
CA LYS A 15 3.01 -11.49 -1.61
C LYS A 15 2.21 -10.28 -1.17
N ASP A 16 2.64 -9.59 -0.13
CA ASP A 16 1.96 -8.40 0.38
C ASP A 16 2.12 -7.21 -0.61
N CYS A 17 3.29 -7.02 -1.21
CA CYS A 17 3.48 -6.08 -2.33
C CYS A 17 2.58 -6.37 -3.53
N LEU A 18 2.43 -7.64 -3.92
CA LEU A 18 1.54 -8.01 -5.02
C LEU A 18 0.06 -7.79 -4.71
N ARG A 19 -0.38 -8.08 -3.48
CA ARG A 19 -1.76 -7.79 -3.05
C ARG A 19 -2.05 -6.30 -3.09
N LEU A 20 -1.10 -5.49 -2.64
CA LEU A 20 -1.23 -4.05 -2.70
C LEU A 20 -1.30 -3.56 -4.15
N ALA A 21 -0.39 -4.01 -5.01
CA ALA A 21 -0.41 -3.66 -6.43
C ALA A 21 -1.73 -4.05 -7.11
N ASP A 22 -2.32 -5.18 -6.72
CA ASP A 22 -3.64 -5.61 -7.19
C ASP A 22 -4.74 -4.65 -6.74
N TYR A 23 -4.77 -4.30 -5.46
CA TYR A 23 -5.75 -3.37 -4.90
C TYR A 23 -5.67 -1.98 -5.54
N ILE A 24 -4.46 -1.42 -5.66
CA ILE A 24 -4.25 -0.12 -6.33
C ILE A 24 -4.67 -0.22 -7.80
N GLY A 25 -4.28 -1.31 -8.45
CA GLY A 25 -4.49 -1.52 -9.87
C GLY A 25 -5.95 -1.71 -10.26
N THR A 26 -6.80 -2.23 -9.37
CA THR A 26 -8.24 -2.32 -9.63
C THR A 26 -8.92 -0.96 -9.55
N GLN A 27 -8.43 -0.04 -8.70
CA GLN A 27 -8.94 1.33 -8.66
C GLN A 27 -8.47 2.17 -9.86
N GLY A 28 -7.21 2.00 -10.29
CA GLY A 28 -6.59 2.83 -11.32
C GLY A 28 -6.54 2.23 -12.74
N GLY A 29 -7.05 1.02 -12.95
CA GLY A 29 -7.03 0.34 -14.26
C GLY A 29 -5.64 -0.11 -14.75
N ASN A 30 -4.60 -0.01 -13.92
CA ASN A 30 -3.20 -0.25 -14.28
C ASN A 30 -2.57 -1.45 -13.52
N ARG A 31 -3.40 -2.39 -13.06
CA ARG A 31 -2.98 -3.58 -12.30
C ARG A 31 -1.79 -4.33 -12.87
N ALA A 32 -1.79 -4.61 -14.17
CA ALA A 32 -0.71 -5.37 -14.80
C ALA A 32 0.65 -4.67 -14.67
N VAL A 33 0.66 -3.35 -14.86
CA VAL A 33 1.86 -2.51 -14.78
C VAL A 33 2.41 -2.50 -13.36
N LEU A 34 1.56 -2.28 -12.35
CA LEU A 34 1.99 -2.24 -10.95
C LEU A 34 2.54 -3.59 -10.47
N ARG A 35 1.89 -4.70 -10.84
CA ARG A 35 2.41 -6.05 -10.54
C ARG A 35 3.77 -6.28 -11.20
N GLN A 36 3.93 -5.87 -12.46
CA GLN A 36 5.17 -6.02 -13.19
C GLN A 36 6.31 -5.23 -12.52
N GLN A 37 6.04 -4.01 -12.05
CA GLN A 37 7.05 -3.22 -11.33
C GLN A 37 7.53 -3.92 -10.06
N VAL A 38 6.60 -4.48 -9.25
CA VAL A 38 6.97 -5.28 -8.07
C VAL A 38 7.81 -6.48 -8.47
N GLN A 39 7.41 -7.23 -9.50
CA GLN A 39 8.16 -8.38 -9.99
C GLN A 39 9.56 -8.02 -10.45
N VAL A 40 9.71 -6.94 -11.22
CA VAL A 40 11.00 -6.46 -11.72
C VAL A 40 11.91 -6.07 -10.55
N ALA A 41 11.40 -5.35 -9.55
CA ALA A 41 12.19 -4.95 -8.38
C ALA A 41 12.72 -6.15 -7.59
N PHE A 42 11.89 -7.16 -7.35
CA PHE A 42 12.32 -8.39 -6.65
C PHE A 42 13.27 -9.24 -7.50
N ARG A 43 13.03 -9.35 -8.81
CA ARG A 43 13.94 -10.07 -9.71
C ARG A 43 15.31 -9.41 -9.84
N LYS A 44 15.37 -8.09 -9.91
CA LYS A 44 16.62 -7.33 -10.00
C LYS A 44 17.54 -7.60 -8.81
N ASN A 45 16.97 -7.82 -7.63
CA ASN A 45 17.72 -8.06 -6.40
C ASN A 45 17.75 -9.54 -5.97
N ALA A 46 17.27 -10.47 -6.81
CA ALA A 46 17.15 -11.89 -6.44
C ALA A 46 18.51 -12.60 -6.26
N GLY A 47 19.57 -12.07 -6.87
CA GLY A 47 20.94 -12.58 -6.74
C GLY A 47 21.77 -11.88 -5.65
N GLU A 48 21.16 -11.00 -4.85
CA GLU A 48 21.87 -10.33 -3.77
C GLU A 48 22.23 -11.34 -2.67
N THR A 49 23.48 -11.29 -2.21
CA THR A 49 24.00 -12.18 -1.16
C THR A 49 24.45 -11.43 0.08
N ASP A 50 24.59 -10.11 0.00
CA ASP A 50 24.95 -9.27 1.13
C ASP A 50 23.78 -9.17 2.13
N PRO A 51 23.96 -9.61 3.39
CA PRO A 51 22.90 -9.62 4.39
C PRO A 51 22.42 -8.23 4.79
N GLU A 52 23.29 -7.22 4.85
CA GLU A 52 22.91 -5.85 5.21
C GLU A 52 22.07 -5.24 4.09
N LYS A 53 22.48 -5.45 2.84
CA LYS A 53 21.75 -4.95 1.67
C LYS A 53 20.39 -5.61 1.50
N ILE A 54 20.28 -6.92 1.76
CA ILE A 54 18.99 -7.62 1.77
C ILE A 54 18.06 -7.02 2.82
N GLU A 55 18.55 -6.76 4.03
CA GLU A 55 17.73 -6.19 5.09
C GLU A 55 17.32 -4.74 4.77
N GLU A 56 18.23 -3.93 4.22
CA GLU A 56 17.91 -2.57 3.76
C GLU A 56 16.79 -2.59 2.71
N GLN A 57 16.87 -3.48 1.73
CA GLN A 57 15.86 -3.62 0.69
C GLN A 57 14.51 -4.10 1.24
N LYS A 58 14.53 -5.02 2.20
CA LYS A 58 13.32 -5.47 2.91
C LYS A 58 12.67 -4.31 3.67
N GLN A 59 13.45 -3.52 4.39
CA GLN A 59 12.97 -2.35 5.12
C GLN A 59 12.42 -1.28 4.17
N ALA A 60 13.08 -1.02 3.05
CA ALA A 60 12.62 -0.07 2.04
C ALA A 60 11.25 -0.48 1.46
N ALA A 61 11.09 -1.76 1.11
CA ALA A 61 9.80 -2.28 0.62
C ALA A 61 8.71 -2.24 1.69
N PHE A 62 9.04 -2.58 2.95
CA PHE A 62 8.10 -2.50 4.07
C PHE A 62 7.63 -1.06 4.33
N ARG A 63 8.54 -0.09 4.28
CA ARG A 63 8.21 1.35 4.39
C ARG A 63 7.32 1.79 3.24
N GLY A 64 7.62 1.36 2.01
CA GLY A 64 6.77 1.66 0.84
C GLY A 64 5.34 1.15 1.00
N LEU A 65 5.17 -0.10 1.44
CA LEU A 65 3.86 -0.68 1.77
C LEU A 65 3.14 0.12 2.86
N SER A 66 3.84 0.41 3.96
CA SER A 66 3.26 1.08 5.12
C SER A 66 2.81 2.50 4.78
N ASN A 67 3.62 3.25 4.03
CA ASN A 67 3.30 4.59 3.57
C ASN A 67 2.03 4.59 2.72
N TYR A 68 1.91 3.66 1.76
CA TYR A 68 0.71 3.57 0.94
C TYR A 68 -0.53 3.27 1.79
N MET A 69 -0.46 2.25 2.66
CA MET A 69 -1.59 1.87 3.52
C MET A 69 -2.03 3.02 4.43
N PHE A 70 -1.07 3.78 4.96
CA PHE A 70 -1.36 4.95 5.79
C PHE A 70 -2.02 6.09 5.02
N HIS A 71 -1.54 6.40 3.81
CA HIS A 71 -2.17 7.40 2.96
C HIS A 71 -3.59 6.99 2.53
N GLU A 72 -3.78 5.72 2.19
CA GLU A 72 -5.08 5.19 1.81
C GLU A 72 -6.07 5.21 2.98
N ALA A 73 -5.63 4.85 4.19
CA ALA A 73 -6.45 4.95 5.40
C ALA A 73 -6.89 6.40 5.68
N GLN A 74 -5.99 7.37 5.52
CA GLN A 74 -6.32 8.79 5.65
C GLN A 74 -7.33 9.25 4.59
N ARG A 75 -7.17 8.81 3.33
CA ARG A 75 -8.10 9.12 2.24
C ARG A 75 -9.51 8.64 2.58
N MET A 76 -9.64 7.38 2.99
CA MET A 76 -10.92 6.78 3.39
C MET A 76 -11.55 7.49 4.60
N ALA A 77 -10.74 7.84 5.61
CA ALA A 77 -11.23 8.58 6.78
C ALA A 77 -11.76 9.97 6.40
N LYS A 78 -11.06 10.68 5.50
CA LYS A 78 -11.49 11.98 4.98
C LYS A 78 -12.78 11.86 4.17
N GLU A 79 -12.89 10.89 3.28
CA GLU A 79 -14.11 10.64 2.48
C GLU A 79 -15.31 10.26 3.35
N GLY A 80 -15.11 9.44 4.39
CA GLY A 80 -16.15 9.12 5.37
C GLY A 80 -16.59 10.31 6.23
N SER A 81 -15.74 11.33 6.41
CA SER A 81 -16.08 12.54 7.16
C SER A 81 -16.84 13.59 6.32
N MET A 82 -16.83 13.47 4.99
CA MET A 82 -17.40 14.45 4.07
C MET A 82 -18.84 14.12 3.61
N SER A 83 -19.38 12.98 4.04
CA SER A 83 -20.70 12.47 3.66
C SER A 83 -21.83 12.78 4.66
N THR A 84 -21.60 13.63 5.67
CA THR A 84 -22.63 14.01 6.67
C THR A 84 -23.04 15.49 6.67
N SER A 85 -22.52 16.33 5.78
CA SER A 85 -23.05 17.68 5.59
C SER A 85 -24.02 17.72 4.42
N SER A 86 -25.29 17.37 4.68
CA SER A 86 -26.40 17.79 3.82
C SER A 86 -26.42 19.33 3.79
N PRO A 87 -26.42 19.98 2.61
CA PRO A 87 -26.85 21.36 2.51
C PRO A 87 -28.35 21.35 2.76
N SER A 88 -28.79 21.84 3.91
CA SER A 88 -30.19 22.21 4.11
C SER A 88 -30.51 23.31 3.10
N GLU A 89 -31.15 22.95 1.99
CA GLU A 89 -31.67 23.90 0.99
C GLU A 89 -32.57 24.93 1.68
N GLU A 90 -32.16 26.19 1.54
CA GLU A 90 -32.95 27.38 1.23
C GLU A 90 -34.49 27.17 1.26
N GLY A 91 -35.16 27.94 2.12
CA GLY A 91 -36.62 28.00 2.13
C GLY A 91 -37.22 28.67 0.88
N PRO A 92 -38.55 28.68 0.75
CA PRO A 92 -39.22 29.75 0.05
C PRO A 92 -40.37 30.40 0.85
N PHE A 93 -40.26 31.72 0.99
CA PHE A 93 -41.25 32.76 0.68
C PHE A 93 -42.73 32.64 1.11
N ASN A 94 -43.18 33.68 1.84
CA ASN A 94 -44.51 34.32 1.90
C ASN A 94 -45.79 33.50 2.16
N ARG A 95 -46.42 33.76 3.32
CA ARG A 95 -47.71 34.48 3.41
C ARG A 95 -47.98 35.02 4.80
#